data_AF-A0A8H4PPS3-F1
#
_entry.id   AF-A0A8H4PPS3-F1
#
_cell.length_a   1.000
_cell.length_b   1.000
_cell.length_c   1.000
_cell.angle_alpha   90.00
_cell.angle_beta   90.00
_cell.angle_gamma   90.00
#
_symmetry.space_group_name_H-M   'P 1'
#
loop_
_entity.id
_entity.type
_entity.pdbx_description
1 polymer ?
#
loop_
_entity_poly.entity_id
_entity_poly.type
_entity_poly.pdbx_seq_one_letter_code
_entity_poly.pdbx_strand_id
1 'polypeptide(L)'
;MYYGIVGVSGLAFVCALELVPEINQGMKLVPFTEEFKTKMVACMVLDYALCFVIEKGLKMAFSDYRPRDIADRRPEQLEREAARKAVIEQAKAEEEEAKRLEKVAAFERQVEDRKRKLREWRSGQRRAQ
;
A
#
# COMPACT_ATOMS: atom_id res chain seq x y z
N MET A 1 7.48 8.76 -15.08
CA MET A 1 8.49 8.05 -15.91
C MET A 1 7.84 7.10 -16.91
N TYR A 2 6.93 6.21 -16.48
CA TYR A 2 6.30 5.18 -17.34
C TYR A 2 5.79 5.69 -18.69
N TYR A 3 4.90 6.68 -18.72
CA TYR A 3 4.34 7.23 -19.97
C TYR A 3 5.38 7.85 -20.89
N GLY A 4 6.43 8.46 -20.32
CA GLY A 4 7.55 8.99 -21.10
C GLY A 4 8.30 7.89 -21.83
N ILE A 5 8.64 6.80 -21.12
CA ILE A 5 9.33 5.62 -21.68
C ILE A 5 8.46 4.99 -22.77
N VAL A 6 7.18 4.71 -22.49
CA VAL A 6 6.27 4.13 -23.48
C VAL A 6 6.16 5.01 -24.72
N GLY A 7 6.04 6.33 -24.54
CA GLY A 7 5.96 7.29 -25.64
C GLY A 7 7.22 7.31 -26.51
N VAL A 8 8.41 7.44 -25.91
CA VAL A 8 9.67 7.50 -26.68
C VAL A 8 10.04 6.15 -27.30
N SER A 9 9.74 5.02 -26.63
CA SER A 9 9.94 3.69 -27.20
C SER A 9 9.04 3.48 -28.42
N GLY A 10 7.75 3.83 -28.32
CA GLY A 10 6.82 3.76 -29.46
C GLY A 10 7.28 4.65 -30.61
N LEU A 11 7.65 5.90 -30.32
CA LEU A 11 8.19 6.83 -31.33
C LEU A 11 9.45 6.27 -32.01
N ALA A 12 10.38 5.69 -31.26
CA ALA A 12 11.60 5.11 -31.82
C ALA A 12 11.30 4.00 -32.84
N PHE A 13 10.35 3.11 -32.55
CA PHE A 13 9.94 2.06 -33.49
C PHE A 13 9.19 2.61 -34.71
N VAL A 14 8.31 3.60 -34.53
CA VAL A 14 7.62 4.28 -35.64
C VAL A 14 8.63 4.90 -36.60
N CYS A 15 9.69 5.53 -36.07
CA CYS A 15 10.72 6.17 -36.87
C CYS A 15 11.66 5.15 -37.54
N ALA A 16 12.07 4.09 -36.83
CA ALA A 16 12.95 3.06 -37.36
C ALA A 16 12.31 2.22 -38.47
N LEU A 17 11.00 1.98 -38.38
CA LEU A 17 10.22 1.27 -39.41
C LEU A 17 9.68 2.21 -40.52
N GLU A 18 9.85 3.52 -40.36
CA GLU A 18 9.26 4.54 -41.24
C GLU A 18 7.74 4.40 -41.44
N LEU A 19 7.00 4.02 -40.38
CA LEU A 19 5.54 3.82 -40.47
C LEU A 19 4.78 5.10 -40.78
N VAL A 20 5.31 6.24 -40.33
CA VAL A 20 4.75 7.57 -40.55
C VAL A 20 5.85 8.48 -41.12
N PRO A 21 6.01 8.54 -42.45
CA PRO A 21 7.08 9.28 -43.10
C PRO A 21 7.09 10.78 -42.77
N GLU A 22 5.93 11.36 -42.47
CA GLU A 22 5.78 12.77 -42.08
C GLU A 22 6.52 13.08 -40.79
N ILE A 23 6.54 12.14 -39.83
CA ILE A 23 7.29 12.27 -38.58
C ILE A 23 8.79 12.25 -38.89
N ASN A 24 9.24 11.31 -39.73
CA ASN A 24 10.65 11.20 -40.10
C ASN A 24 11.15 12.45 -40.83
N GLN A 25 10.34 13.00 -41.74
CA GLN A 25 10.65 14.26 -42.43
C GLN A 25 10.70 15.45 -41.45
N GLY A 26 9.76 15.54 -40.51
CA GLY A 26 9.76 16.56 -39.46
C GLY A 26 11.02 16.52 -38.59
N MET A 27 11.54 15.32 -38.33
CA MET A 27 12.81 15.10 -37.63
C MET A 27 14.06 15.14 -38.53
N LYS A 28 13.88 15.33 -39.84
CA LYS A 28 14.95 15.38 -40.85
C LYS A 28 15.75 14.07 -40.99
N LEU A 29 15.08 12.92 -40.88
CA LEU A 29 15.66 11.62 -41.18
C LEU A 29 15.71 11.39 -42.71
N VAL A 30 16.80 10.78 -43.18
CA VAL A 30 16.95 10.35 -44.58
C VAL A 30 16.14 9.07 -44.79
N PRO A 31 15.47 8.88 -45.95
CA PRO A 31 14.73 7.66 -46.23
C PRO A 31 15.63 6.42 -46.18
N PHE A 32 15.17 5.39 -45.48
CA PHE A 32 15.90 4.15 -45.28
C PHE A 32 15.62 3.10 -46.36
N THR A 33 16.60 2.25 -46.66
CA THR A 33 16.37 1.02 -47.44
C THR A 33 15.71 -0.05 -46.57
N GLU A 34 14.93 -0.95 -47.16
CA GLU A 34 14.22 -2.01 -46.42
C GLU A 34 15.18 -2.93 -45.62
N GLU A 35 16.36 -3.21 -46.19
CA GLU A 35 17.40 -3.96 -45.50
C GLU A 35 17.92 -3.20 -44.27
N PHE A 36 18.11 -1.89 -44.38
CA PHE A 36 18.57 -1.05 -43.29
C PHE A 36 17.54 -0.97 -42.16
N LYS A 37 16.25 -0.78 -42.48
CA LYS A 37 15.15 -0.77 -41.48
C LYS A 37 15.15 -2.05 -40.66
N THR A 38 15.21 -3.20 -41.34
CA THR A 38 15.20 -4.52 -40.70
C THR A 38 16.40 -4.70 -39.77
N LYS A 39 17.61 -4.36 -40.23
CA LYS A 39 18.84 -4.44 -39.43
C LYS A 39 18.77 -3.50 -38.22
N MET A 40 18.31 -2.27 -38.40
CA MET A 40 18.20 -1.27 -37.33
C MET A 40 17.25 -1.75 -36.23
N VAL A 41 16.04 -2.18 -36.59
CA VAL A 41 15.04 -2.68 -35.64
C VAL A 41 15.51 -3.95 -34.94
N ALA A 42 16.13 -4.88 -35.68
CA ALA A 42 16.70 -6.08 -35.08
C ALA A 42 17.78 -5.75 -34.05
N CYS A 43 18.70 -4.83 -34.37
CA CYS A 43 19.73 -4.37 -33.43
C CYS A 43 19.11 -3.72 -32.18
N MET A 44 18.10 -2.87 -32.32
CA MET A 44 17.42 -2.24 -31.18
C MET A 44 16.78 -3.27 -30.24
N VAL A 45 16.08 -4.27 -30.80
CA VAL A 45 15.43 -5.33 -30.01
C VAL A 45 16.46 -6.22 -29.33
N LEU A 46 17.51 -6.61 -30.08
CA LEU A 46 18.60 -7.44 -29.53
C LEU A 46 19.35 -6.73 -28.42
N ASP A 47 19.68 -5.45 -28.59
CA ASP A 47 20.35 -4.65 -27.57
C ASP A 47 19.53 -4.57 -26.27
N TYR A 48 18.24 -4.25 -26.39
CA TYR A 48 17.34 -4.19 -25.23
C TYR A 48 17.25 -5.54 -24.50
N ALA A 49 17.02 -6.62 -25.25
CA ALA A 49 16.90 -7.96 -24.67
C ALA A 49 18.21 -8.43 -24.03
N LEU A 50 19.35 -8.18 -24.69
CA LEU A 50 20.67 -8.56 -24.20
C LEU A 50 21.02 -7.80 -22.93
N CYS A 51 20.82 -6.47 -22.91
CA CYS A 51 21.02 -5.66 -21.72
C CYS A 51 20.17 -6.16 -20.55
N PHE A 52 18.90 -6.49 -20.79
CA PHE A 52 18.01 -7.04 -19.76
C PHE A 52 18.50 -8.40 -19.22
N VAL A 53 18.89 -9.32 -20.12
CA VAL A 53 19.40 -10.63 -19.74
C VAL A 53 20.70 -10.51 -18.94
N ILE A 54 21.63 -9.65 -19.40
CA ILE A 54 22.88 -9.39 -18.68
C ILE A 54 22.59 -8.79 -17.31
N GLU A 55 21.71 -7.79 -17.22
CA GLU A 55 21.33 -7.19 -15.95
C GLU A 55 20.76 -8.23 -14.97
N LYS A 56 19.84 -9.07 -15.44
CA LYS A 56 19.25 -10.14 -14.60
C LYS A 56 20.27 -11.19 -14.22
N GLY A 57 21.15 -11.59 -15.15
CA GLY A 57 22.23 -12.54 -14.89
C GLY A 57 23.20 -12.02 -13.84
N LEU A 58 23.65 -10.77 -13.97
CA LEU A 58 24.56 -10.14 -13.01
C LEU A 58 23.89 -9.94 -11.65
N LYS A 59 22.63 -9.51 -11.61
CA LYS A 59 21.89 -9.40 -10.34
C LYS A 59 21.73 -10.75 -9.65
N MET A 60 21.46 -11.81 -10.41
CA MET A 60 21.33 -13.15 -9.84
C MET A 60 22.67 -13.69 -9.34
N ALA A 61 23.76 -13.46 -10.08
CA ALA A 61 25.08 -14.01 -9.76
C ALA A 61 25.83 -13.21 -8.69
N PHE A 62 25.70 -11.89 -8.67
CA PHE A 62 26.56 -11.01 -7.87
C PHE A 62 25.83 -10.13 -6.86
N SER A 63 24.50 -10.07 -6.89
CA SER A 63 23.81 -9.17 -5.97
C SER A 63 23.56 -9.82 -4.63
N ASP A 64 24.14 -9.24 -3.58
CA ASP A 64 23.81 -9.56 -2.20
C ASP A 64 22.69 -8.64 -1.70
N TYR A 65 21.45 -9.10 -1.89
CA TYR A 65 20.25 -8.41 -1.39
C TYR A 65 19.83 -8.90 0.00
N ARG A 66 20.68 -9.64 0.72
CA ARG A 66 20.32 -10.16 2.04
C ARG A 66 20.15 -8.99 3.02
N PRO A 67 19.10 -9.00 3.83
CA PRO A 67 18.96 -8.03 4.89
C PRO A 67 20.12 -8.21 5.87
N ARG A 68 20.57 -7.10 6.46
CA ARG A 68 21.63 -7.13 7.46
C ARG A 68 21.15 -7.89 8.70
N ASP A 69 22.05 -8.56 9.39
CA ASP A 69 21.74 -9.43 10.54
C ASP A 69 20.91 -8.74 11.65
N ILE A 70 21.02 -7.41 11.80
CA ILE A 70 20.19 -6.63 12.74
C ILE A 70 18.69 -6.65 12.41
N ALA A 71 18.32 -6.93 11.16
CA ALA A 71 16.94 -7.06 10.73
C ALA A 71 16.34 -8.41 11.13
N ASP A 72 17.16 -9.39 11.52
CA ASP A 72 16.66 -10.66 12.02
C ASP A 72 16.03 -10.48 13.40
N ARG A 73 14.79 -10.94 13.54
CA ARG A 73 14.04 -10.84 14.80
C ARG A 73 14.43 -11.99 15.69
N ARG A 74 15.43 -11.75 16.53
CA ARG A 74 15.90 -12.75 17.48
C ARG A 74 14.79 -13.15 18.46
N PRO A 75 14.74 -14.42 18.89
CA PRO A 75 13.68 -14.93 19.75
C PRO A 75 13.55 -14.12 21.05
N GLU A 76 14.66 -13.67 21.65
CA GLU A 76 14.60 -12.87 22.87
C GLU A 76 13.94 -11.50 22.67
N GLN A 77 14.04 -10.92 21.46
CA GLN A 77 13.41 -9.65 21.12
C GLN A 77 11.89 -9.85 20.97
N LEU A 78 11.48 -10.96 20.36
CA LEU A 78 10.07 -11.33 20.22
C LEU A 78 9.41 -11.60 21.57
N GLU A 79 10.08 -12.31 22.47
CA GLU A 79 9.57 -12.57 23.83
C GLU A 79 9.39 -11.27 24.63
N ARG A 80 10.35 -10.34 24.55
CA ARG A 80 10.24 -9.03 25.20
C ARG A 80 9.13 -8.18 24.60
N GLU A 81 8.96 -8.19 23.29
CA GLU A 81 7.85 -7.51 22.61
C GLU A 81 6.50 -8.12 23.02
N ALA A 82 6.39 -9.45 23.07
CA ALA A 82 5.19 -10.16 23.48
C ALA A 82 4.83 -9.85 24.94
N ALA A 83 5.81 -9.88 25.84
CA ALA A 83 5.62 -9.51 27.25
C ALA A 83 5.15 -8.05 27.40
N ARG A 84 5.75 -7.11 26.66
CA ARG A 84 5.31 -5.70 26.65
C ARG A 84 3.89 -5.54 26.10
N LYS A 85 3.56 -6.24 25.01
CA LYS A 85 2.21 -6.21 24.42
C LYS A 85 1.17 -6.77 25.38
N ALA A 86 1.46 -7.90 26.05
CA ALA A 86 0.55 -8.50 27.02
C ALA A 86 0.25 -7.55 28.19
N VAL A 87 1.26 -6.88 28.75
CA VAL A 87 1.06 -5.89 29.82
C VAL A 87 0.22 -4.70 29.36
N ILE A 88 0.46 -4.19 28.14
CA ILE A 88 -0.31 -3.08 27.58
C ILE A 88 -1.76 -3.50 27.30
N GLU A 89 -1.97 -4.71 26.78
CA GLU A 89 -3.31 -5.25 26.51
C GLU A 89 -4.10 -5.46 27.80
N GLN A 90 -3.46 -5.99 28.85
CA GLN A 90 -4.07 -6.13 30.17
C GLN A 90 -4.48 -4.77 30.74
N ALA A 91 -3.59 -3.77 30.72
CA ALA A 91 -3.91 -2.43 31.21
C ALA A 91 -5.07 -1.78 30.42
N LYS A 92 -5.12 -1.97 29.10
CA LYS A 92 -6.24 -1.49 28.27
C LYS A 92 -7.55 -2.21 28.59
N ALA A 93 -7.51 -3.52 28.84
CA ALA A 93 -8.67 -4.31 29.20
C ALA A 93 -9.22 -3.86 30.56
N GLU A 94 -8.37 -3.66 31.57
CA GLU A 94 -8.75 -3.13 32.89
C GLU A 94 -9.36 -1.73 32.79
N GLU A 95 -8.78 -0.84 31.99
CA GLU A 95 -9.32 0.49 31.75
C GLU A 95 -10.70 0.44 31.05
N GLU A 96 -10.87 -0.47 30.08
CA GLU A 96 -12.14 -0.69 29.41
C GLU A 96 -13.19 -1.27 30.36
N GLU A 97 -12.83 -2.24 31.20
CA GLU A 97 -13.70 -2.81 32.22
C GLU A 97 -14.12 -1.77 33.27
N ALA A 98 -13.18 -0.93 33.74
CA ALA A 98 -13.50 0.17 34.66
C ALA A 98 -14.48 1.17 34.01
N LYS A 99 -14.25 1.55 32.76
CA LYS A 99 -15.18 2.40 31.98
C LYS A 99 -16.53 1.74 31.77
N ARG A 100 -16.58 0.42 31.56
CA ARG A 100 -17.83 -0.34 31.44
C ARG A 100 -18.60 -0.33 32.76
N LEU A 101 -17.93 -0.56 33.89
CA LEU A 101 -18.54 -0.53 35.22
C LEU A 101 -19.07 0.88 35.57
N GLU A 102 -18.31 1.94 35.26
CA GLU A 102 -18.77 3.31 35.46
C GLU A 102 -20.02 3.62 34.62
N LYS A 103 -20.05 3.18 33.36
CA LYS A 103 -21.24 3.32 32.49
C LYS A 103 -22.45 2.58 33.06
N VAL A 104 -22.26 1.37 33.58
CA VAL A 104 -23.33 0.59 34.21
C VAL A 104 -23.85 1.30 35.46
N ALA A 105 -22.97 1.78 36.34
CA ALA A 105 -23.37 2.50 37.55
C ALA A 105 -24.09 3.84 37.23
N ALA A 106 -23.63 4.57 36.22
CA ALA A 106 -24.31 5.77 35.75
C ALA A 106 -25.70 5.45 35.18
N PHE A 107 -25.83 4.34 34.45
CA PHE A 107 -27.10 3.85 33.92
C PHE A 107 -28.08 3.45 35.04
N GLU A 108 -27.62 2.76 36.07
CA GLU A 108 -28.44 2.38 37.24
C GLU A 108 -29.01 3.61 37.96
N ARG A 109 -28.19 4.65 38.19
CA ARG A 109 -28.65 5.93 38.78
C ARG A 109 -29.75 6.58 37.95
N GLN A 110 -29.59 6.61 36.61
CA GLN A 110 -30.62 7.14 35.71
C GLN A 110 -31.92 6.33 35.76
N VAL A 111 -31.83 5.00 35.88
CA VAL A 111 -32.99 4.12 36.02
C VAL A 111 -33.71 4.34 37.34
N GLU A 112 -32.98 4.51 38.45
CA GLU A 112 -33.56 4.82 39.76
C GLU A 112 -34.27 6.18 39.78
N ASP A 113 -33.63 7.21 39.23
CA ASP A 113 -34.23 8.54 39.08
C ASP A 113 -35.49 8.49 38.21
N ARG A 114 -35.45 7.73 37.11
CA ARG A 114 -36.62 7.55 36.23
C ARG A 114 -37.75 6.79 36.94
N LYS A 115 -37.44 5.74 37.71
CA LYS A 115 -38.41 5.00 38.55
C LYS A 115 -39.01 5.90 39.62
N ARG A 116 -38.20 6.78 40.24
CA ARG A 116 -38.67 7.75 41.24
C ARG A 116 -39.64 8.76 40.62
N LYS A 117 -39.26 9.40 39.51
CA LYS A 117 -40.15 10.30 38.75
C LYS A 117 -41.45 9.62 38.33
N LEU A 118 -41.37 8.37 37.88
CA LEU A 118 -42.56 7.59 37.49
C LEU A 118 -43.47 7.28 38.70
N ARG A 119 -42.90 6.96 39.87
CA ARG A 119 -43.67 6.78 41.11
C ARG A 119 -44.34 8.07 41.57
N GLU A 120 -43.64 9.21 41.49
CA GLU A 120 -44.17 10.55 41.78
C GLU A 120 -45.29 10.94 40.80
N TRP A 121 -45.13 10.66 39.51
CA TRP A 121 -46.19 10.86 38.51
C TRP A 121 -47.42 10.00 38.79
N ARG A 122 -47.21 8.71 39.13
CA ARG A 122 -48.29 7.76 39.44
C ARG A 122 -49.03 8.09 40.75
N SER A 123 -48.33 8.61 41.76
CA SER A 123 -48.96 9.06 43.02
C SER A 123 -49.70 10.40 42.85
N GLY A 124 -49.20 11.29 41.99
CA GLY A 124 -49.90 12.50 41.57
C GLY A 124 -51.23 12.21 40.86
N GLN A 125 -51.27 11.19 40.01
CA GLN A 125 -52.52 10.74 39.35
C GLN A 125 -53.56 10.17 40.33
N ARG A 126 -53.14 9.50 41.41
CA ARG A 126 -54.07 8.94 42.42
C ARG A 126 -54.65 9.98 43.39
N ARG A 127 -54.07 11.18 43.48
CA ARG A 127 -54.62 12.31 44.26
C ARG A 127 -55.59 13.19 43.47
N ALA A 128 -55.73 12.95 42.17
CA ALA A 128 -56.59 13.72 41.26
C ALA A 128 -57.90 12.98 40.89
N GLN A 129 -58.21 11.88 41.59
CA GLN A 129 -59.49 11.18 41.62
C GLN A 129 -60.06 11.26 43.03
#